data_AF-A0A644X430-F1
#
_entry.id   AF-A0A644X430-F1
#
_cell.length_a   1.000
_cell.length_b   1.000
_cell.length_c   1.000
_cell.angle_alpha   90.00
_cell.angle_beta   90.00
_cell.angle_gamma   90.00
#
_symmetry.space_group_name_H-M   'P 1'
#
loop_
_entity.id
_entity.type
_entity.pdbx_description
1 polymer ?
#
loop_
_entity_poly.entity_id
_entity_poly.type
_entity_poly.pdbx_seq_one_letter_code
_entity_poly.pdbx_strand_id
1 'polypeptide(L)' 'MHQSGHWDSERSLSLPIVIDLLEQRFTEVDYESVKADVHPFIPNANVLDIWSKEFFIAITKDLLTANA' A
#
# COMPACT_ATOMS: atom_id res chain seq x y z
N MET A 1 20.96 10.10 0.77
CA MET A 1 19.94 9.03 0.85
C MET A 1 20.13 8.34 2.19
N HIS A 2 19.21 8.51 3.14
CA HIS A 2 19.38 8.01 4.51
C HIS A 2 18.57 6.72 4.67
N GLN A 3 19.19 5.57 4.44
CA GLN A 3 18.62 4.28 4.83
C GLN A 3 18.81 4.15 6.34
N SER A 4 17.74 4.35 7.10
CA SER A 4 17.72 4.51 8.57
C SER A 4 18.04 3.24 9.38
N GLY A 5 18.66 2.22 8.78
CA GLY A 5 19.08 1.00 9.48
C GLY A 5 17.97 0.22 10.20
N HIS A 6 16.70 0.51 9.90
CA HIS A 6 15.54 -0.03 10.63
C HIS A 6 15.16 -1.46 10.23
N TRP A 7 15.76 -1.98 9.15
CA TRP A 7 15.52 -3.33 8.69
C TRP A 7 16.72 -4.18 9.09
N ASP A 8 16.49 -5.17 9.98
CA ASP A 8 17.52 -6.11 10.40
C ASP A 8 18.15 -6.76 9.16
N SER A 9 19.46 -6.60 9.00
CA SER A 9 20.23 -7.16 7.88
C SER A 9 20.17 -8.69 7.83
N GLU A 10 19.66 -9.34 8.87
CA GLU A 10 19.45 -10.79 8.95
C GLU A 10 18.09 -11.26 8.40
N ARG A 11 17.08 -10.38 8.29
CA ARG A 11 15.83 -10.72 7.59
C ARG A 11 15.96 -10.33 6.13
N SER A 12 16.05 -11.31 5.25
CA SER A 12 15.85 -11.05 3.82
C SER A 12 14.43 -10.52 3.61
N LEU A 13 14.32 -9.37 2.93
CA LEU A 13 13.03 -8.80 2.55
C LEU A 13 12.45 -9.65 1.41
N SER A 14 11.79 -10.75 1.77
CA SER A 14 11.15 -11.66 0.82
C SER A 14 9.79 -11.11 0.37
N LEU A 15 9.31 -11.57 -0.78
CA LEU A 15 8.02 -11.14 -1.32
C LEU A 15 6.84 -11.34 -0.34
N PRO A 16 6.72 -12.50 0.37
CA PRO A 16 5.69 -12.66 1.39
C PRO A 16 5.76 -11.61 2.50
N ILE A 17 6.99 -11.29 2.97
CA ILE A 17 7.19 -10.29 4.01
C ILE A 17 6.77 -8.90 3.52
N VAL A 18 7.07 -8.55 2.27
CA VAL A 18 6.63 -7.28 1.67
C VAL A 18 5.10 -7.20 1.60
N ILE A 19 4.45 -8.28 1.15
CA ILE A 19 2.98 -8.34 1.07
C ILE A 19 2.39 -8.15 2.46
N ASP A 20 2.86 -8.88 3.48
CA ASP A 20 2.38 -8.77 4.85
C ASP A 20 2.52 -7.34 5.41
N LEU A 21 3.67 -6.69 5.18
CA LEU A 21 3.90 -5.31 5.61
C LEU A 21 2.95 -4.31 4.93
N LEU A 22 2.67 -4.51 3.64
CA LEU A 22 1.72 -3.68 2.90
C LEU A 22 0.28 -3.88 3.41
N GLU A 23 -0.14 -5.11 3.66
CA GLU A 23 -1.47 -5.41 4.22
C GLU A 23 -1.66 -4.77 5.60
N GLN A 24 -0.64 -4.88 6.47
CA GLN A 24 -0.65 -4.20 7.76
C GLN A 24 -0.77 -2.68 7.56
N ARG A 25 0.01 -2.11 6.65
CA ARG A 25 -0.03 -0.68 6.39
C ARG A 25 -1.40 -0.21 5.90
N PHE A 26 -2.03 -0.93 4.97
CA PHE A 26 -3.37 -0.58 4.47
C PHE A 26 -4.45 -0.60 5.56
N THR A 27 -4.25 -1.39 6.62
CA THR A 27 -5.19 -1.44 7.76
C THR A 27 -5.13 -0.17 8.62
N GLU A 28 -4.00 0.52 8.64
CA GLU A 28 -3.77 1.73 9.43
C GLU A 28 -4.12 3.02 8.67
N VAL A 29 -4.39 2.94 7.36
CA VAL A 29 -4.65 4.11 6.52
C VAL A 29 -6.05 4.66 6.81
N ASP A 30 -6.12 5.94 7.16
CA ASP A 30 -7.36 6.70 7.10
C ASP A 30 -7.66 7.09 5.65
N TYR A 31 -8.48 6.28 4.99
CA TYR A 31 -8.83 6.48 3.59
C TYR A 31 -9.60 7.77 3.35
N GLU A 32 -10.38 8.25 4.31
CA GLU A 32 -11.16 9.48 4.13
C GLU A 32 -10.23 10.70 4.17
N SER A 33 -9.28 10.73 5.11
CA SER A 33 -8.24 11.76 5.14
C SER A 33 -7.41 11.76 3.86
N VAL A 34 -6.96 10.58 3.42
CA VAL A 34 -6.13 10.47 2.20
C VAL A 34 -6.90 10.90 0.96
N LYS A 35 -8.17 10.50 0.82
CA LYS A 35 -9.03 10.92 -0.29
C LYS A 35 -9.16 12.44 -0.32
N ALA A 36 -9.36 13.10 0.82
CA ALA A 36 -9.45 14.55 0.91
C ALA A 36 -8.15 15.24 0.47
N ASP A 37 -6.99 14.70 0.87
CA ASP A 37 -5.68 15.26 0.53
C ASP A 37 -5.37 15.15 -0.97
N VAL A 38 -5.76 14.03 -1.61
CA VAL A 38 -5.47 13.79 -3.03
C VAL A 38 -6.55 14.32 -3.97
N HIS A 39 -7.76 14.57 -3.48
CA HIS A 39 -8.90 15.05 -4.27
C HIS A 39 -8.57 16.24 -5.18
N PRO A 40 -7.83 17.29 -4.74
CA PRO A 40 -7.47 18.42 -5.60
C PRO A 40 -6.62 18.05 -6.82
N PHE A 41 -5.94 16.91 -6.80
CA PHE A 41 -4.99 16.47 -7.82
C PHE A 41 -5.55 15.39 -8.75
N ILE A 42 -6.74 14.86 -8.45
CA ILE A 42 -7.36 13.77 -9.20
C ILE A 42 -8.44 14.36 -10.13
N PRO A 43 -8.28 14.28 -11.47
CA PRO A 43 -9.24 14.88 -12.41
C PRO A 43 -10.64 14.24 -12.36
N ASN A 44 -10.72 12.95 -12.03
CA ASN A 44 -11.98 12.21 -11.90
C ASN A 44 -12.09 11.65 -10.48
N ALA A 45 -12.72 12.40 -9.58
CA ALA A 45 -12.83 12.05 -8.17
C ALA A 45 -13.53 10.71 -7.91
N ASN A 46 -14.35 10.21 -8.83
CA ASN A 46 -15.05 8.92 -8.67
C ASN A 46 -14.08 7.72 -8.58
N VAL A 47 -12.83 7.88 -9.03
CA VAL A 47 -11.80 6.84 -8.86
C VAL A 47 -11.36 6.69 -7.39
N LEU A 48 -11.67 7.67 -6.54
CA LEU A 48 -11.38 7.62 -5.12
C LEU A 48 -12.43 6.79 -4.37
N ASP A 49 -13.61 6.57 -4.94
CA ASP A 49 -14.70 5.83 -4.28
C ASP A 49 -14.34 4.35 -4.06
N ILE A 50 -13.52 3.78 -4.95
CA ILE A 50 -13.05 2.39 -4.85
C ILE A 50 -11.90 2.23 -3.85
N TRP A 51 -11.34 3.33 -3.32
CA TRP A 51 -10.22 3.25 -2.40
C TRP A 51 -10.69 2.73 -1.05
N SER A 52 -10.27 1.51 -0.74
CA SER A 52 -10.47 0.85 0.54
C SER A 52 -9.29 -0.09 0.83
N LYS A 53 -9.15 -0.52 2.09
CA LYS A 53 -8.14 -1.52 2.46
C LYS A 53 -8.29 -2.79 1.63
N GLU A 54 -9.51 -3.25 1.38
CA GLU A 54 -9.78 -4.46 0.61
C GLU A 54 -9.32 -4.31 -0.84
N PHE A 55 -9.58 -3.15 -1.45
CA PHE A 55 -9.13 -2.86 -2.81
C PHE A 55 -7.60 -2.89 -2.91
N PHE A 56 -6.90 -2.19 -2.01
CA PHE A 56 -5.44 -2.14 -2.03
C PHE A 56 -4.80 -3.49 -1.70
N ILE A 57 -5.37 -4.28 -0.79
CA ILE A 57 -4.91 -5.65 -0.52
C ILE A 57 -5.08 -6.53 -1.76
N ALA A 58 -6.26 -6.49 -2.40
CA ALA A 58 -6.56 -7.30 -3.56
C ALA A 58 -5.62 -7.00 -4.74
N ILE A 59 -5.45 -5.72 -5.09
CA ILE A 59 -4.57 -5.33 -6.21
C ILE A 59 -3.10 -5.58 -5.89
N THR A 60 -2.68 -5.45 -4.62
CA THR A 60 -1.31 -5.78 -4.21
C THR A 60 -1.02 -7.27 -4.40
N LYS A 61 -1.94 -8.14 -3.97
CA LYS A 61 -1.82 -9.58 -4.20
C LYS A 61 -1.79 -9.90 -5.69
N ASP A 62 -2.69 -9.33 -6.47
CA ASP A 62 -2.77 -9.57 -7.91
C ASP A 62 -1.46 -9.16 -8.62
N LEU A 63 -1.01 -7.92 -8.42
CA LEU A 63 0.18 -7.39 -9.11
C LEU A 63 1.50 -8.07 -8.68
N LEU A 64 1.62 -8.41 -7.40
CA LEU A 64 2.87 -8.97 -6.87
C LEU A 64 2.95 -10.48 -7.01
N THR A 65 1.83 -11.20 -7.08
CA THR A 65 1.83 -12.66 -7.32
C THR A 65 1.72 -13.02 -8.79
N ALA A 66 1.13 -12.17 -9.65
CA ALA A 66 1.09 -12.41 -11.09
C ALA A 66 2.45 -12.29 -11.78
N ASN A 67 3.43 -11.65 -11.14
CA ASN A 67 4.80 -11.49 -11.64
C ASN A 67 5.83 -12.33 -10.87
N ALA A 68 5.38 -13.25 -10.00
CA ALA A 68 6.23 -14.10 -9.15
C ALA A 68 6.59 -15.44 -9.79
#